data_AF-A0AAD7DGL2-F1
#
_entry.id   AF-A0AAD7DGL2-F1
#
_cell.length_a   1.000
_cell.length_b   1.000
_cell.length_c   1.000
_cell.angle_alpha   90.00
_cell.angle_beta   90.00
_cell.angle_gamma   90.00
#
_symmetry.space_group_name_H-M   'P 1'
#
loop_
_entity.id
_entity.type
_entity.pdbx_description
1 polymer ?
#
loop_
_entity_poly.entity_id
_entity_poly.type
_entity_poly.pdbx_seq_one_letter_code
_entity_poly.pdbx_strand_id
1 'polypeptide(L)'
;MTASSPTSERHSPSPIMRSSTHIVCLASFGSTPGDLLLEIAGYFESRSDLLSLCLTSKSFFSDIAPALYQSVVLTSAQQCTATLAMLKRRKDIARHVRELFVSPSRSNSYQDPSFLDSRAASVAVAEIAASRSLDALSKFTWSDHEIAYHEEMWLALRMCCPRLRYLSTSIGAYFPSSSHLFNFTDLLGFSLFLKPGFYENNAESLLDGMSIFILRTGPLLYIRSEEQIPSKRLWDMLFKRCPNLEELVIEGYSVFPAEARCLVDGRWPNLHKLALGDIAIDWNSTASPAAKGSFITFLEAHTELQSLGLSRHNIDSSQLNSLDPDALKLTSFSGTLTQVQALSPSYSSLTSLTLRDPVWSRDVTTMTISGLLQQLTSLTELNISFMLHSPYDSSSILRALISSCPQLQHLQLSCIRKTSFQLDALAKALPAFRRLRTLSLTLVSAGDLTLAAAGARIARANPRLASFKLAFVPPSYPQALPRRPLSPFPRTKKESGAFALECDAYGLPVALRVRESCTTVWPWGLGAARRVKQYTLDLRPPGSPGRTGKGGVMGILLESSAAGEEMRMFVFCSVLVCFAGAFVVKG
;
A
#
# COMPACT_ATOMS: atom_id res chain seq x y z
N MET A 1 85.96 52.55 -6.82
CA MET A 1 85.85 51.71 -8.03
C MET A 1 84.37 51.66 -8.40
N THR A 2 83.80 52.70 -9.03
CA THR A 2 83.76 53.02 -10.48
C THR A 2 82.85 52.10 -11.31
N ALA A 3 81.67 52.63 -11.67
CA ALA A 3 80.88 52.49 -12.93
C ALA A 3 79.37 52.48 -12.58
N SER A 4 78.58 53.56 -12.66
CA SER A 4 78.08 54.38 -13.80
C SER A 4 76.99 53.72 -14.68
N SER A 5 75.73 54.07 -14.38
CA SER A 5 74.59 54.43 -15.28
C SER A 5 74.01 53.38 -16.27
N PRO A 6 72.80 53.53 -16.87
CA PRO A 6 71.74 54.54 -16.69
C PRO A 6 70.29 54.00 -16.56
N THR A 7 69.39 54.94 -16.30
CA THR A 7 67.92 54.95 -16.35
C THR A 7 67.25 54.28 -17.56
N SER A 8 66.14 53.56 -17.32
CA SER A 8 65.06 53.36 -18.29
C SER A 8 63.72 53.26 -17.57
N GLU A 9 62.98 54.36 -17.58
CA GLU A 9 61.53 54.38 -17.35
C GLU A 9 60.85 53.51 -18.43
N ARG A 10 60.10 52.50 -17.99
CA ARG A 10 59.08 51.85 -18.82
C ARG A 10 57.74 52.04 -18.15
N HIS A 11 56.87 52.77 -18.84
CA HIS A 11 55.44 52.82 -18.57
C HIS A 11 54.86 51.41 -18.48
N SER A 12 54.39 51.06 -17.30
CA SER A 12 53.52 49.91 -17.05
C SER A 12 52.14 50.20 -17.64
N PRO A 13 51.62 49.39 -18.59
CA PRO A 13 50.24 49.49 -19.03
C PRO A 13 49.31 49.03 -17.90
N SER A 14 48.24 49.79 -17.70
CA SER A 14 47.13 49.52 -16.80
C SER A 14 46.67 48.06 -16.91
N PRO A 15 46.36 47.37 -15.79
CA PRO A 15 45.84 46.02 -15.84
C PRO A 15 44.44 46.08 -16.45
N ILE A 16 44.32 45.56 -17.68
CA ILE A 16 43.03 45.19 -18.25
C ILE A 16 42.41 44.21 -17.25
N MET A 17 41.30 44.62 -16.63
CA MET A 17 40.37 43.76 -15.91
C MET A 17 39.98 42.62 -16.85
N ARG A 18 40.75 41.53 -16.83
CA ARG A 18 40.28 40.24 -17.31
C ARG A 18 39.17 39.86 -16.35
N SER A 19 37.93 40.00 -16.82
CA SER A 19 36.78 39.34 -16.23
C SER A 19 37.14 37.87 -16.10
N SER A 20 37.54 37.47 -14.89
CA SER A 20 37.70 36.08 -14.50
C SER A 20 36.32 35.47 -14.58
N THR A 21 35.97 34.98 -15.77
CA THR A 21 34.98 33.93 -15.93
C THR A 21 35.46 32.79 -15.04
N HIS A 22 34.92 32.74 -13.83
CA HIS A 22 34.96 31.57 -12.98
C HIS A 22 34.31 30.44 -13.79
N ILE A 23 35.14 29.73 -14.56
CA ILE A 23 34.83 28.39 -15.00
C ILE A 23 34.75 27.62 -13.68
N VAL A 24 33.54 27.55 -13.14
CA VAL A 24 33.20 26.58 -12.12
C VAL A 24 33.48 25.25 -12.81
N CYS A 25 34.66 24.67 -12.54
CA CYS A 25 34.90 23.27 -12.81
C CYS A 25 33.82 22.52 -12.03
N LEU A 26 32.72 22.23 -12.71
CA LEU A 26 31.70 21.32 -12.22
C LEU A 26 32.46 20.02 -11.95
N ALA A 27 32.73 19.76 -10.68
CA ALA A 27 33.35 18.52 -10.26
C ALA A 27 32.57 17.39 -10.92
N SER A 28 33.27 16.52 -11.65
CA SER A 28 32.62 15.42 -12.33
C SER A 28 31.83 14.64 -11.29
N PHE A 29 30.52 14.50 -11.51
CA PHE A 29 29.62 13.78 -10.60
C PHE A 29 30.11 12.34 -10.33
N GLY A 30 30.96 11.79 -11.21
CA GLY A 30 31.65 10.51 -11.02
C GLY A 30 32.75 10.48 -9.96
N SER A 31 33.12 11.61 -9.36
CA SER A 31 34.04 11.69 -8.21
C SER A 31 33.32 11.75 -6.85
N THR A 32 31.99 11.69 -6.86
CA THR A 32 31.19 11.72 -5.63
C THR A 32 31.45 10.46 -4.80
N PRO A 33 31.79 10.59 -3.50
CA PRO A 33 31.88 9.47 -2.57
C PRO A 33 30.63 8.57 -2.55
N GLY A 34 30.83 7.25 -2.45
CA GLY A 34 29.74 6.27 -2.55
C GLY A 34 28.69 6.36 -1.44
N ASP A 35 29.06 6.83 -0.26
CA ASP A 35 28.16 7.13 0.86
C ASP A 35 27.19 8.26 0.52
N LEU A 36 27.67 9.35 -0.09
CA LEU A 36 26.80 10.43 -0.59
C LEU A 36 25.91 9.96 -1.74
N LEU A 37 26.40 9.08 -2.62
CA LEU A 37 25.56 8.48 -3.67
C LEU A 37 24.44 7.61 -3.08
N LEU A 38 24.70 6.88 -2.00
CA LEU A 38 23.70 6.11 -1.28
C LEU A 38 22.69 7.00 -0.54
N GLU A 39 23.13 8.12 0.01
CA GLU A 39 22.24 9.13 0.60
C GLU A 39 21.32 9.74 -0.46
N ILE A 40 21.88 10.15 -1.61
CA ILE A 40 21.13 10.62 -2.77
C ILE A 40 20.15 9.54 -3.26
N ALA A 41 20.58 8.28 -3.33
CA ALA A 41 19.74 7.13 -3.69
C ALA A 41 18.53 6.99 -2.75
N GLY A 42 18.71 7.27 -1.46
CA GLY A 42 17.65 7.25 -0.43
C GLY A 42 16.53 8.26 -0.67
N TYR A 43 16.77 9.32 -1.43
CA TYR A 43 15.76 10.32 -1.78
C TYR A 43 14.94 9.97 -3.02
N PHE A 44 15.28 8.91 -3.77
CA PHE A 44 14.46 8.50 -4.91
C PHE A 44 13.23 7.71 -4.48
N GLU A 45 12.04 8.30 -4.68
CA GLU A 45 10.77 7.60 -4.42
C GLU A 45 10.51 6.45 -5.42
N SER A 46 11.04 6.57 -6.65
CA SER A 46 10.83 5.58 -7.70
C SER A 46 12.07 4.75 -7.98
N ARG A 47 11.93 3.43 -7.88
CA ARG A 47 12.98 2.48 -8.28
C ARG A 47 13.34 2.54 -9.76
N SER A 48 12.43 3.00 -10.63
CA SER A 48 12.76 3.21 -12.04
C SER A 48 13.83 4.27 -12.21
N ASP A 49 13.71 5.35 -11.44
CA ASP A 49 14.58 6.53 -11.56
C ASP A 49 15.94 6.19 -10.95
N LEU A 50 15.92 5.44 -9.84
CA LEU A 50 17.12 4.86 -9.25
C LEU A 50 17.83 3.90 -10.23
N LEU A 51 17.09 3.03 -10.91
CA LEU A 51 17.65 2.16 -11.96
C LEU A 51 18.22 2.98 -13.12
N SER A 52 17.52 4.01 -13.59
CA SER A 52 18.00 4.90 -14.64
C SER A 52 19.31 5.59 -14.24
N LEU A 53 19.44 6.01 -12.98
CA LEU A 53 20.68 6.54 -12.42
C LEU A 53 21.80 5.48 -12.43
N CYS A 54 21.52 4.26 -11.97
CA CYS A 54 22.48 3.16 -12.01
C CYS A 54 22.95 2.83 -13.44
N LEU A 55 22.10 3.02 -14.45
CA LEU A 55 22.45 2.76 -15.85
C LEU A 55 23.34 3.84 -16.49
N THR A 56 23.58 4.97 -15.81
CA THR A 56 24.45 6.03 -16.33
C THR A 56 25.94 5.68 -16.31
N SER A 57 26.40 4.88 -15.34
CA SER A 57 27.80 4.49 -15.17
C SER A 57 27.93 3.18 -14.38
N LYS A 58 28.99 2.41 -14.67
CA LYS A 58 29.32 1.19 -13.92
C LYS A 58 29.67 1.45 -12.45
N SER A 59 30.30 2.60 -12.15
CA SER A 59 30.61 2.97 -10.75
C SER A 59 29.33 3.30 -9.97
N PHE A 60 28.42 4.05 -10.59
CA PHE A 60 27.11 4.33 -10.02
C PHE A 60 26.34 3.05 -9.74
N PHE A 61 26.36 2.11 -10.68
CA PHE A 61 25.77 0.81 -10.44
C PHE A 61 26.39 0.09 -9.24
N SER A 62 27.72 0.04 -9.09
CA SER A 62 28.35 -0.64 -7.95
C SER A 62 28.04 0.01 -6.61
N ASP A 63 28.01 1.34 -6.57
CA ASP A 63 27.84 2.09 -5.33
C ASP A 63 26.36 2.16 -4.89
N ILE A 64 25.43 2.20 -5.86
CA ILE A 64 23.99 2.36 -5.63
C ILE A 64 23.24 1.01 -5.64
N ALA A 65 23.84 -0.07 -6.16
CA ALA A 65 23.26 -1.42 -6.11
C ALA A 65 22.72 -1.82 -4.72
N PRO A 66 23.37 -1.49 -3.58
CA PRO A 66 22.82 -1.75 -2.26
C PRO A 66 21.43 -1.15 -2.04
N ALA A 67 21.22 0.11 -2.42
CA ALA A 67 19.94 0.80 -2.30
C ALA A 67 18.91 0.24 -3.31
N LEU A 68 19.33 -0.04 -4.55
CA LEU A 68 18.45 -0.54 -5.60
C LEU A 68 17.87 -1.92 -5.27
N TYR A 69 18.69 -2.83 -4.73
CA TYR A 69 18.32 -4.21 -4.44
C TYR A 69 18.00 -4.47 -2.96
N GLN A 70 17.97 -3.44 -2.11
CA GLN A 70 17.65 -3.58 -0.69
C GLN A 70 16.34 -4.33 -0.44
N SER A 71 15.31 -4.06 -1.26
CA SER A 71 13.99 -4.65 -1.12
C SER A 71 13.51 -5.17 -2.47
N VAL A 72 13.35 -6.48 -2.60
CA VAL A 72 12.99 -7.17 -3.86
C VAL A 72 11.55 -7.67 -3.75
N VAL A 73 10.71 -7.28 -4.70
CA VAL A 73 9.28 -7.63 -4.74
C VAL A 73 9.01 -8.42 -6.02
N LEU A 74 8.65 -9.68 -5.88
CA LEU A 74 8.40 -10.63 -6.97
C LEU A 74 6.91 -10.98 -6.97
N THR A 75 6.21 -10.67 -8.06
CA THR A 75 4.74 -10.72 -8.12
C THR A 75 4.17 -11.75 -9.10
N SER A 76 5.03 -12.54 -9.72
CA SER A 76 4.64 -13.65 -10.58
C SER A 76 5.65 -14.78 -10.49
N ALA A 77 5.23 -16.01 -10.80
CA ALA A 77 6.11 -17.17 -10.85
C ALA A 77 7.31 -16.96 -11.78
N GLN A 78 7.06 -16.43 -12.98
CA GLN A 78 8.11 -16.15 -13.96
C GLN A 78 9.13 -15.13 -13.42
N GLN A 79 8.67 -14.07 -12.75
CA GLN A 79 9.56 -13.11 -12.08
C GLN A 79 10.35 -13.79 -10.97
N CYS A 80 9.72 -14.63 -10.16
CA CYS A 80 10.39 -15.40 -9.11
C CYS A 80 11.53 -16.23 -9.69
N THR A 81 11.23 -17.11 -10.66
CA THR A 81 12.24 -17.99 -11.25
C THR A 81 13.36 -17.22 -11.95
N ALA A 82 13.03 -16.22 -12.77
CA ALA A 82 14.03 -15.46 -13.53
C ALA A 82 14.92 -14.60 -12.62
N THR A 83 14.32 -13.85 -11.70
CA THR A 83 15.06 -12.93 -10.82
C THR A 83 15.85 -13.68 -9.76
N LEU A 84 15.29 -14.74 -9.15
CA LEU A 84 16.03 -15.54 -8.15
C LEU A 84 17.18 -16.33 -8.80
N ALA A 85 17.00 -16.83 -10.02
CA ALA A 85 18.10 -17.44 -10.78
C ALA A 85 19.21 -16.41 -11.12
N MET A 86 18.84 -15.16 -11.43
CA MET A 86 19.80 -14.08 -11.61
C MET A 86 20.57 -13.79 -10.32
N LEU A 87 19.88 -13.64 -9.18
CA LEU A 87 20.52 -13.41 -7.88
C LEU A 87 21.45 -14.57 -7.47
N LYS A 88 21.07 -15.82 -7.79
CA LYS A 88 21.89 -17.01 -7.52
C LYS A 88 23.22 -16.96 -8.27
N ARG A 89 23.20 -16.46 -9.51
CA ARG A 89 24.41 -16.26 -10.34
C ARG A 89 25.20 -15.02 -9.91
N ARG A 90 24.53 -13.97 -9.44
CA ARG A 90 25.10 -12.67 -9.07
C ARG A 90 25.10 -12.48 -7.55
N LYS A 91 26.00 -13.20 -6.87
CA LYS A 91 26.18 -13.11 -5.41
C LYS A 91 26.55 -11.70 -4.94
N ASP A 92 27.24 -10.95 -5.80
CA ASP A 92 27.59 -9.55 -5.59
C ASP A 92 26.36 -8.66 -5.43
N ILE A 93 25.25 -9.00 -6.08
CA ILE A 93 23.96 -8.30 -5.97
C ILE A 93 23.11 -8.90 -4.84
N ALA A 94 23.04 -10.23 -4.75
CA ALA A 94 22.18 -10.94 -3.79
C ALA A 94 22.46 -10.58 -2.33
N ARG A 95 23.73 -10.34 -1.97
CA ARG A 95 24.15 -9.92 -0.63
C ARG A 95 23.57 -8.59 -0.16
N HIS A 96 22.99 -7.81 -1.07
CA HIS A 96 22.36 -6.53 -0.76
C HIS A 96 20.86 -6.66 -0.46
N VAL A 97 20.25 -7.82 -0.72
CA VAL A 97 18.82 -8.05 -0.50
C VAL A 97 18.56 -8.19 1.00
N ARG A 98 17.91 -7.18 1.60
CA ARG A 98 17.48 -7.18 3.00
C ARG A 98 16.04 -7.60 3.16
N GLU A 99 15.20 -7.24 2.20
CA GLU A 99 13.79 -7.62 2.17
C GLU A 99 13.47 -8.38 0.89
N LEU A 100 12.83 -9.53 1.03
CA LEU A 100 12.37 -10.33 -0.10
C LEU A 100 10.88 -10.63 0.08
N PHE A 101 10.06 -10.07 -0.82
CA PHE A 101 8.63 -10.30 -0.92
C PHE A 101 8.32 -11.15 -2.14
N VAL A 102 7.68 -12.30 -1.94
CA VAL A 102 7.37 -13.30 -2.97
C VAL A 102 5.86 -13.53 -3.01
N SER A 103 5.25 -13.30 -4.16
CA SER A 103 3.82 -13.48 -4.41
C SER A 103 3.60 -14.04 -5.82
N PRO A 104 3.70 -15.37 -6.00
CA PRO A 104 3.71 -15.98 -7.33
C PRO A 104 2.34 -15.93 -8.03
N SER A 105 1.23 -15.99 -7.29
CA SER A 105 -0.12 -16.16 -7.84
C SER A 105 -0.96 -14.89 -7.87
N ARG A 106 -0.38 -13.72 -8.15
CA ARG A 106 -1.15 -12.46 -8.17
C ARG A 106 -2.14 -12.32 -9.34
N SER A 107 -2.31 -13.36 -10.16
CA SER A 107 -3.32 -13.35 -11.22
C SER A 107 -4.71 -13.51 -10.59
N ASN A 108 -5.59 -12.51 -10.76
CA ASN A 108 -6.99 -12.54 -10.29
C ASN A 108 -7.86 -13.62 -10.98
N SER A 109 -7.27 -14.57 -11.68
CA SER A 109 -7.98 -15.68 -12.29
C SER A 109 -8.32 -16.72 -11.22
N TYR A 110 -9.52 -16.61 -10.64
CA TYR A 110 -10.14 -17.61 -9.76
C TYR A 110 -10.31 -19.01 -10.40
N GLN A 111 -9.89 -19.20 -11.65
CA GLN A 111 -10.22 -20.39 -12.44
C GLN A 111 -9.19 -21.51 -12.38
N ASP A 112 -8.00 -21.28 -11.82
CA ASP A 112 -7.12 -22.37 -11.42
C ASP A 112 -6.06 -21.82 -10.46
N PRO A 113 -5.99 -22.27 -9.19
CA PRO A 113 -4.82 -21.99 -8.37
C PRO A 113 -3.64 -22.63 -9.08
N SER A 114 -2.74 -21.82 -9.67
CA SER A 114 -1.55 -22.33 -10.35
C SER A 114 -0.54 -22.85 -9.33
N PHE A 115 -0.88 -23.96 -8.68
CA PHE A 115 -0.06 -24.68 -7.72
C PHE A 115 1.37 -24.92 -8.23
N LEU A 116 1.51 -25.13 -9.54
CA LEU A 116 2.81 -25.25 -10.22
C LEU A 116 3.68 -23.99 -10.11
N ASP A 117 3.08 -22.81 -10.12
CA ASP A 117 3.77 -21.52 -10.00
C ASP A 117 4.31 -21.32 -8.59
N SER A 118 3.48 -21.59 -7.57
CA SER A 118 3.87 -21.56 -6.15
C SER A 118 4.98 -22.58 -5.87
N ARG A 119 4.87 -23.77 -6.47
CA ARG A 119 5.90 -24.81 -6.41
C ARG A 119 7.21 -24.33 -7.02
N ALA A 120 7.19 -23.79 -8.24
CA ALA A 120 8.41 -23.30 -8.90
C ALA A 120 9.05 -22.15 -8.12
N ALA A 121 8.25 -21.21 -7.62
CA ALA A 121 8.75 -20.09 -6.83
C ALA A 121 9.37 -20.54 -5.50
N SER A 122 8.73 -21.47 -4.77
CA SER A 122 9.28 -21.98 -3.50
C SER A 122 10.58 -22.76 -3.69
N VAL A 123 10.73 -23.55 -4.75
CA VAL A 123 12.02 -24.17 -5.12
C VAL A 123 13.08 -23.11 -5.40
N ALA A 124 12.75 -22.10 -6.21
CA ALA A 124 13.70 -21.03 -6.53
C ALA A 124 14.16 -20.25 -5.29
N VAL A 125 13.27 -20.02 -4.31
CA VAL A 125 13.61 -19.41 -3.01
C VAL A 125 14.49 -20.35 -2.17
N ALA A 126 14.17 -21.64 -2.12
CA ALA A 126 14.99 -22.63 -1.40
C ALA A 126 16.42 -22.68 -1.96
N GLU A 127 16.57 -22.71 -3.29
CA GLU A 127 17.87 -22.77 -3.96
C GLU A 127 18.74 -21.53 -3.72
N ILE A 128 18.14 -20.32 -3.79
CA ILE A 128 18.89 -19.09 -3.53
C ILE A 128 19.31 -19.00 -2.06
N ALA A 129 18.43 -19.37 -1.13
CA ALA A 129 18.75 -19.40 0.30
C ALA A 129 19.88 -20.40 0.57
N ALA A 130 19.77 -21.63 0.05
CA ALA A 130 20.79 -22.68 0.20
C ALA A 130 22.16 -22.28 -0.38
N SER A 131 22.19 -21.39 -1.38
CA SER A 131 23.44 -20.84 -1.93
C SER A 131 24.18 -19.86 -1.00
N ARG A 132 23.59 -19.50 0.15
CA ARG A 132 24.10 -18.54 1.14
C ARG A 132 24.42 -17.17 0.55
N SER A 133 23.69 -16.77 -0.48
CA SER A 133 23.86 -15.48 -1.15
C SER A 133 22.98 -14.38 -0.58
N LEU A 134 22.01 -14.73 0.28
CA LEU A 134 21.09 -13.84 0.98
C LEU A 134 21.52 -13.63 2.45
N ASP A 135 22.78 -13.30 2.67
CA ASP A 135 23.38 -13.13 4.00
C ASP A 135 22.85 -11.89 4.75
N ALA A 136 22.48 -10.85 4.02
CA ALA A 136 21.87 -9.63 4.56
C ALA A 136 20.34 -9.68 4.72
N LEU A 137 19.69 -10.79 4.35
CA LEU A 137 18.24 -10.90 4.39
C LEU A 137 17.74 -10.82 5.84
N SER A 138 17.00 -9.76 6.15
CA SER A 138 16.42 -9.50 7.47
C SER A 138 14.91 -9.70 7.51
N LYS A 139 14.24 -9.56 6.35
CA LYS A 139 12.78 -9.69 6.23
C LYS A 139 12.41 -10.56 5.04
N PHE A 140 11.59 -11.58 5.27
CA PHE A 140 11.04 -12.43 4.23
C PHE A 140 9.52 -12.43 4.30
N THR A 141 8.86 -12.28 3.16
CA THR A 141 7.41 -12.31 3.05
C THR A 141 6.98 -13.25 1.93
N TRP A 142 6.26 -14.31 2.29
CA TRP A 142 5.52 -15.17 1.38
C TRP A 142 4.05 -14.72 1.36
N SER A 143 3.55 -14.28 0.22
CA SER A 143 2.17 -13.81 0.06
C SER A 143 1.51 -14.50 -1.13
N ASP A 144 0.91 -15.65 -0.87
CA ASP A 144 0.22 -16.47 -1.86
C ASP A 144 -1.15 -16.94 -1.35
N HIS A 145 -1.93 -17.61 -2.20
CA HIS A 145 -3.21 -18.20 -1.80
C HIS A 145 -3.05 -19.32 -0.78
N GLU A 146 -1.96 -20.08 -0.89
CA GLU A 146 -1.59 -21.18 0.00
C GLU A 146 -0.20 -20.94 0.62
N ILE A 147 0.12 -21.73 1.64
CA ILE A 147 1.50 -21.77 2.16
C ILE A 147 2.46 -22.29 1.08
N ALA A 148 3.73 -21.89 1.16
CA ALA A 148 4.78 -22.43 0.31
C ALA A 148 4.78 -23.96 0.33
N TYR A 149 4.70 -24.54 -0.86
CA TYR A 149 4.52 -25.98 -1.04
C TYR A 149 5.70 -26.81 -0.52
N HIS A 150 6.92 -26.32 -0.76
CA HIS A 150 8.14 -27.03 -0.34
C HIS A 150 8.64 -26.51 1.00
N GLU A 151 8.57 -27.38 2.01
CA GLU A 151 9.09 -27.15 3.35
C GLU A 151 10.61 -26.88 3.37
N GLU A 152 11.33 -27.36 2.36
CA GLU A 152 12.75 -27.08 2.15
C GLU A 152 13.04 -25.57 2.03
N MET A 153 12.08 -24.77 1.55
CA MET A 153 12.21 -23.33 1.49
C MET A 153 12.39 -22.72 2.89
N TRP A 154 11.51 -23.09 3.82
CA TRP A 154 11.58 -22.60 5.20
C TRP A 154 12.83 -23.10 5.91
N LEU A 155 13.20 -24.36 5.67
CA LEU A 155 14.44 -24.93 6.20
C LEU A 155 15.67 -24.18 5.66
N ALA A 156 15.75 -23.92 4.36
CA ALA A 156 16.88 -23.23 3.74
C ALA A 156 17.00 -21.79 4.24
N LEU A 157 15.89 -21.05 4.32
CA LEU A 157 15.86 -19.70 4.90
C LEU A 157 16.38 -19.69 6.33
N ARG A 158 15.92 -20.62 7.17
CA ARG A 158 16.36 -20.73 8.57
C ARG A 158 17.85 -21.05 8.69
N MET A 159 18.36 -21.98 7.87
CA MET A 159 19.75 -22.46 7.99
C MET A 159 20.77 -21.54 7.32
N CYS A 160 20.36 -20.77 6.31
CA CYS A 160 21.28 -20.01 5.47
C CYS A 160 21.10 -18.48 5.51
N CYS A 161 20.05 -17.97 6.17
CA CYS A 161 19.82 -16.53 6.36
C CYS A 161 19.87 -16.17 7.86
N PRO A 162 21.06 -16.06 8.48
CA PRO A 162 21.20 -15.88 9.93
C PRO A 162 20.71 -14.52 10.44
N ARG A 163 20.53 -13.54 9.55
CA ARG A 163 20.03 -12.20 9.88
C ARG A 163 18.51 -12.07 9.76
N LEU A 164 17.80 -13.13 9.39
CA LEU A 164 16.36 -13.11 9.18
C LEU A 164 15.64 -12.96 10.54
N ARG A 165 15.04 -11.80 10.77
CA ARG A 165 14.35 -11.45 12.02
C ARG A 165 12.85 -11.22 11.83
N TYR A 166 12.42 -10.90 10.61
CA TYR A 166 11.02 -10.64 10.28
C TYR A 166 10.53 -11.69 9.28
N LEU A 167 9.52 -12.44 9.67
CA LEU A 167 8.94 -13.49 8.84
C LEU A 167 7.45 -13.22 8.63
N SER A 168 7.02 -13.27 7.38
CA SER A 168 5.62 -13.16 7.03
C SER A 168 5.22 -14.25 6.05
N THR A 169 4.05 -14.85 6.29
CA THR A 169 3.48 -15.87 5.42
C THR A 169 1.97 -15.74 5.35
N SER A 170 1.37 -16.28 4.30
CA SER A 170 -0.06 -16.51 4.20
C SER A 170 -0.38 -18.00 4.31
N ILE A 171 -1.54 -18.29 4.89
CA ILE A 171 -2.10 -19.64 4.98
C ILE A 171 -3.46 -19.67 4.29
N GLY A 172 -3.62 -20.62 3.38
CA GLY A 172 -4.85 -20.87 2.65
C GLY A 172 -5.70 -21.93 3.31
N ALA A 173 -6.27 -22.81 2.50
CA ALA A 173 -7.14 -23.88 2.94
C ALA A 173 -6.43 -24.91 3.82
N TYR A 174 -5.12 -25.07 3.69
CA TYR A 174 -4.34 -26.08 4.40
C TYR A 174 -3.36 -25.45 5.38
N PHE A 175 -3.46 -25.85 6.64
CA PHE A 175 -2.49 -25.50 7.66
C PHE A 175 -1.49 -26.65 7.84
N PRO A 176 -0.18 -26.39 7.78
CA PRO A 176 0.80 -27.46 7.89
C PRO A 176 0.97 -27.90 9.35
N SER A 177 0.75 -29.18 9.64
CA SER A 177 1.00 -29.73 10.98
C SER A 177 2.50 -29.82 11.31
N SER A 178 3.34 -30.06 10.31
CA SER A 178 4.76 -30.39 10.47
C SER A 178 5.76 -29.40 9.84
N SER A 179 5.36 -28.15 9.60
CA SER A 179 6.19 -27.19 8.86
C SER A 179 7.47 -26.75 9.59
N HIS A 180 8.56 -26.57 8.83
CA HIS A 180 9.77 -25.89 9.28
C HIS A 180 9.57 -24.39 9.53
N LEU A 181 8.47 -23.80 9.04
CA LEU A 181 8.04 -22.45 9.36
C LEU A 181 7.97 -22.19 10.87
N PHE A 182 7.54 -23.17 11.66
CA PHE A 182 7.41 -23.02 13.11
C PHE A 182 8.71 -23.38 13.87
N ASN A 183 9.83 -23.51 13.15
CA ASN A 183 11.13 -23.84 13.73
C ASN A 183 12.11 -22.67 13.80
N PHE A 184 11.69 -21.46 13.42
CA PHE A 184 12.49 -20.26 13.58
C PHE A 184 12.67 -19.90 15.07
N THR A 185 13.75 -19.19 15.37
CA THR A 185 14.12 -18.72 16.71
C THR A 185 14.50 -17.26 16.61
N ASP A 186 14.38 -16.51 17.71
CA ASP A 186 14.82 -15.13 17.83
C ASP A 186 14.25 -14.22 16.72
N LEU A 187 12.98 -14.43 16.35
CA LEU A 187 12.26 -13.52 15.49
C LEU A 187 11.90 -12.26 16.27
N LEU A 188 12.06 -11.09 15.63
CA LEU A 188 11.56 -9.82 16.11
C LEU A 188 10.16 -9.54 15.57
N GLY A 189 9.83 -10.03 14.37
CA GLY A 189 8.48 -9.88 13.84
C GLY A 189 7.95 -11.14 13.17
N PHE A 190 6.70 -11.46 13.46
CA PHE A 190 5.97 -12.56 12.82
C PHE A 190 4.62 -12.08 12.30
N SER A 191 4.32 -12.38 11.03
CA SER A 191 3.05 -12.02 10.41
C SER A 191 2.42 -13.22 9.70
N LEU A 192 1.20 -13.57 10.10
CA LEU A 192 0.42 -14.66 9.54
C LEU A 192 -0.87 -14.12 8.91
N PHE A 193 -1.02 -14.30 7.60
CA PHE A 193 -2.19 -13.86 6.84
C PHE A 193 -3.10 -15.03 6.47
N LEU A 194 -4.22 -15.18 7.18
CA LEU A 194 -5.26 -16.19 6.94
C LEU A 194 -6.11 -15.79 5.72
N LYS A 195 -6.10 -16.61 4.67
CA LYS A 195 -6.90 -16.39 3.45
C LYS A 195 -8.31 -16.97 3.61
N PRO A 196 -9.28 -16.56 2.77
CA PRO A 196 -10.66 -17.07 2.85
C PRO A 196 -10.76 -18.61 2.90
N GLY A 197 -9.95 -19.32 2.11
CA GLY A 197 -9.93 -20.79 2.10
C GLY A 197 -9.60 -21.42 3.47
N PHE A 198 -8.81 -20.74 4.31
CA PHE A 198 -8.55 -21.17 5.68
C PHE A 198 -9.86 -21.26 6.47
N TYR A 199 -10.68 -20.23 6.39
CA TYR A 199 -11.92 -20.15 7.14
C TYR A 199 -12.99 -21.08 6.57
N GLU A 200 -13.07 -21.23 5.26
CA GLU A 200 -14.01 -22.16 4.61
C GLU A 200 -13.78 -23.60 5.09
N ASN A 201 -12.52 -24.04 5.17
CA ASN A 201 -12.19 -25.39 5.65
C ASN A 201 -12.35 -25.58 7.16
N ASN A 202 -12.20 -24.51 7.96
CA ASN A 202 -12.32 -24.59 9.42
C ASN A 202 -13.75 -24.27 9.93
N ALA A 203 -14.61 -23.65 9.12
CA ALA A 203 -15.96 -23.26 9.49
C ALA A 203 -16.85 -24.46 9.82
N GLU A 204 -16.66 -25.59 9.14
CA GLU A 204 -17.40 -26.83 9.45
C GLU A 204 -17.17 -27.27 10.90
N SER A 205 -15.95 -27.09 11.41
CA SER A 205 -15.60 -27.43 12.79
C SER A 205 -16.34 -26.56 13.82
N LEU A 206 -16.57 -25.28 13.50
CA LEU A 206 -17.29 -24.34 14.36
C LEU A 206 -18.80 -24.61 14.37
N LEU A 207 -19.39 -24.94 13.21
CA LEU A 207 -20.82 -25.23 13.11
C LEU A 207 -21.18 -26.56 13.78
N ASP A 208 -20.30 -27.56 13.75
CA ASP A 208 -20.51 -28.85 14.39
C ASP A 208 -20.50 -28.76 15.93
N GLY A 209 -19.71 -27.83 16.49
CA GLY A 209 -19.77 -27.46 17.91
C GLY A 209 -21.11 -26.86 18.36
N MET A 210 -21.90 -26.31 17.43
CA MET A 210 -23.25 -25.80 17.71
C MET A 210 -24.38 -26.73 17.22
N SER A 211 -24.10 -27.75 16.40
CA SER A 211 -25.14 -28.61 15.78
C SER A 211 -25.23 -30.05 16.33
N ILE A 212 -24.34 -30.51 17.21
CA ILE A 212 -24.48 -31.82 17.88
C ILE A 212 -25.45 -31.73 19.08
N PHE A 213 -26.71 -31.42 18.79
CA PHE A 213 -27.83 -31.90 19.61
C PHE A 213 -29.06 -32.33 18.81
N ILE A 214 -29.04 -32.23 17.47
CA ILE A 214 -30.21 -32.58 16.66
C ILE A 214 -29.81 -33.51 15.49
N LEU A 215 -29.87 -34.82 15.77
CA LEU A 215 -30.23 -35.90 14.83
C LEU A 215 -29.26 -36.27 13.69
N ARG A 216 -27.99 -36.58 13.97
CA ARG A 216 -27.19 -37.44 13.06
C ARG A 216 -26.54 -38.61 13.80
N THR A 217 -27.35 -39.61 14.11
CA THR A 217 -26.92 -40.94 14.58
C THR A 217 -26.26 -41.72 13.45
N GLY A 218 -24.97 -41.51 13.24
CA GLY A 218 -24.14 -42.30 12.32
C GLY A 218 -22.79 -42.61 12.96
N PRO A 219 -22.44 -43.89 13.23
CA PRO A 219 -21.20 -44.27 13.87
C PRO A 219 -20.09 -44.39 12.81
N LEU A 220 -19.50 -43.28 12.40
CA LEU A 220 -18.23 -43.28 11.68
C LEU A 220 -17.26 -42.32 12.39
N LEU A 221 -16.50 -42.92 13.30
CA LEU A 221 -15.17 -42.55 13.78
C LEU A 221 -14.75 -41.06 13.57
N TYR A 222 -15.35 -40.17 14.35
CA TYR A 222 -14.82 -38.83 14.60
C TYR A 222 -13.54 -38.96 15.44
N ILE A 223 -12.40 -39.22 14.78
CA ILE A 223 -11.09 -38.91 15.38
C ILE A 223 -10.95 -37.40 15.29
N ARG A 224 -11.59 -36.72 16.25
CA ARG A 224 -11.50 -35.29 16.50
C ARG A 224 -10.13 -35.06 17.15
N SER A 225 -9.07 -35.11 16.33
CA SER A 225 -7.70 -34.81 16.76
C SER A 225 -7.69 -33.40 17.36
N GLU A 226 -7.13 -33.26 18.57
CA GLU A 226 -6.83 -32.00 19.26
C GLU A 226 -5.90 -31.06 18.47
N GLU A 227 -5.64 -31.35 17.19
CA GLU A 227 -4.95 -30.52 16.21
C GLU A 227 -5.87 -29.42 15.63
N GLN A 228 -6.69 -28.78 16.46
CA GLN A 228 -7.23 -27.47 16.07
C GLN A 228 -6.11 -26.43 16.17
N ILE A 229 -5.99 -25.67 15.09
CA ILE A 229 -5.01 -24.62 14.88
C ILE A 229 -5.31 -23.45 15.84
N PRO A 230 -4.26 -22.74 16.33
CA PRO A 230 -2.89 -22.86 15.84
C PRO A 230 -2.15 -24.06 16.37
N SER A 231 -1.43 -24.74 15.47
CA SER A 231 -0.65 -25.92 15.85
C SER A 231 0.18 -25.56 17.07
N LYS A 232 0.22 -26.44 18.07
CA LYS A 232 1.05 -26.29 19.28
C LYS A 232 2.47 -25.79 18.96
N ARG A 233 2.99 -26.15 17.78
CA ARG A 233 4.28 -25.70 17.23
C ARG A 233 4.36 -24.20 16.95
N LEU A 234 3.31 -23.57 16.39
CA LEU A 234 3.29 -22.11 16.19
C LEU A 234 3.43 -21.41 17.53
N TRP A 235 2.62 -21.80 18.51
CA TRP A 235 2.65 -21.20 19.84
C TRP A 235 3.96 -21.50 20.58
N ASP A 236 4.47 -22.73 20.49
CA ASP A 236 5.78 -23.08 21.04
C ASP A 236 6.90 -22.22 20.43
N MET A 237 6.85 -21.95 19.13
CA MET A 237 7.79 -21.04 18.46
C MET A 237 7.66 -19.63 19.05
N LEU A 238 6.46 -19.07 19.07
CA LEU A 238 6.23 -17.69 19.51
C LEU A 238 6.55 -17.50 21.00
N PHE A 239 6.19 -18.43 21.87
CA PHE A 239 6.37 -18.30 23.33
C PHE A 239 7.77 -18.68 23.78
N LYS A 240 8.33 -19.80 23.29
CA LYS A 240 9.59 -20.34 23.81
C LYS A 240 10.80 -19.92 23.00
N ARG A 241 10.64 -19.72 21.69
CA ARG A 241 11.76 -19.49 20.77
C ARG A 241 11.91 -18.03 20.33
N CYS A 242 10.85 -17.23 20.48
CA CYS A 242 10.84 -15.81 20.10
C CYS A 242 10.37 -14.92 21.26
N PRO A 243 11.04 -14.94 22.43
CA PRO A 243 10.61 -14.15 23.59
C PRO A 243 10.74 -12.63 23.38
N ASN A 244 11.64 -12.19 22.49
CA ASN A 244 11.89 -10.78 22.18
C ASN A 244 11.06 -10.28 20.99
N LEU A 245 9.84 -10.79 20.82
CA LEU A 245 8.98 -10.41 19.71
C LEU A 245 8.55 -8.94 19.86
N GLU A 246 8.71 -8.19 18.79
CA GLU A 246 8.39 -6.76 18.68
C GLU A 246 7.10 -6.54 17.87
N GLU A 247 6.89 -7.34 16.82
CA GLU A 247 5.70 -7.27 15.95
C GLU A 247 5.01 -8.63 15.84
N LEU A 248 3.73 -8.68 16.21
CA LEU A 248 2.86 -9.83 15.97
C LEU A 248 1.64 -9.42 15.16
N VAL A 249 1.48 -10.02 13.98
CA VAL A 249 0.33 -9.81 13.11
C VAL A 249 -0.29 -11.15 12.80
N ILE A 250 -1.56 -11.36 13.15
CA ILE A 250 -2.34 -12.50 12.71
C ILE A 250 -3.62 -11.95 12.09
N GLU A 251 -3.60 -11.72 10.78
CA GLU A 251 -4.68 -11.07 10.06
C GLU A 251 -5.40 -12.02 9.12
N GLY A 252 -6.69 -11.82 8.99
CA GLY A 252 -7.54 -12.53 8.05
C GLY A 252 -8.93 -11.91 8.04
N TYR A 253 -9.70 -12.23 7.02
CA TYR A 253 -11.05 -11.71 6.83
C TYR A 253 -12.03 -12.87 6.67
N SER A 254 -12.99 -12.95 7.58
CA SER A 254 -14.01 -14.00 7.61
C SER A 254 -15.24 -13.56 8.39
N VAL A 255 -16.39 -14.13 8.02
CA VAL A 255 -17.63 -14.01 8.78
C VAL A 255 -17.54 -14.79 10.10
N PHE A 256 -16.72 -15.84 10.13
CA PHE A 256 -16.50 -16.69 11.30
C PHE A 256 -15.03 -16.58 11.75
N PRO A 257 -14.77 -16.15 12.99
CA PRO A 257 -13.41 -15.97 13.46
C PRO A 257 -12.74 -17.31 13.76
N ALA A 258 -11.41 -17.35 13.62
CA ALA A 258 -10.59 -18.49 14.04
C ALA A 258 -10.30 -18.41 15.54
N GLU A 259 -10.18 -19.53 16.26
CA GLU A 259 -9.86 -19.50 17.68
C GLU A 259 -8.35 -19.29 17.92
N ALA A 260 -7.97 -18.40 18.85
CA ALA A 260 -6.57 -18.20 19.24
C ALA A 260 -6.40 -17.91 20.73
N ARG A 261 -7.09 -18.68 21.59
CA ARG A 261 -7.07 -18.51 23.05
C ARG A 261 -5.66 -18.44 23.63
N CYS A 262 -4.75 -19.30 23.17
CA CYS A 262 -3.37 -19.37 23.68
C CYS A 262 -2.62 -18.03 23.58
N LEU A 263 -3.04 -17.10 22.71
CA LEU A 263 -2.41 -15.79 22.57
C LEU A 263 -2.26 -15.06 23.91
N VAL A 264 -3.25 -15.18 24.80
CA VAL A 264 -3.25 -14.49 26.11
C VAL A 264 -2.17 -14.98 27.06
N ASP A 265 -1.57 -16.14 26.79
CA ASP A 265 -0.46 -16.71 27.57
C ASP A 265 0.89 -16.13 27.14
N GLY A 266 0.96 -15.49 25.96
CA GLY A 266 2.17 -14.87 25.44
C GLY A 266 2.62 -13.70 26.31
N ARG A 267 3.94 -13.59 26.53
CA ARG A 267 4.58 -12.46 27.21
C ARG A 267 5.77 -12.02 26.39
N TRP A 268 5.65 -10.87 25.74
CA TRP A 268 6.68 -10.31 24.87
C TRP A 268 6.99 -8.88 25.32
N PRO A 269 7.99 -8.67 26.17
CA PRO A 269 8.22 -7.36 26.82
C PRO A 269 8.50 -6.22 25.83
N ASN A 270 8.97 -6.54 24.63
CA ASN A 270 9.29 -5.56 23.59
C ASN A 270 8.18 -5.42 22.53
N LEU A 271 6.99 -5.99 22.76
CA LEU A 271 5.91 -5.96 21.77
C LEU A 271 5.36 -4.55 21.59
N HIS A 272 5.74 -3.88 20.50
CA HIS A 272 5.23 -2.55 20.15
C HIS A 272 4.07 -2.60 19.16
N LYS A 273 3.86 -3.72 18.47
CA LYS A 273 2.79 -3.88 17.48
C LYS A 273 2.07 -5.21 17.58
N LEU A 274 0.77 -5.14 17.77
CA LEU A 274 -0.15 -6.27 17.74
C LEU A 274 -1.28 -5.98 16.76
N ALA A 275 -1.48 -6.84 15.77
CA ALA A 275 -2.62 -6.74 14.88
C ALA A 275 -3.31 -8.09 14.71
N LEU A 276 -4.59 -8.15 15.08
CA LEU A 276 -5.42 -9.34 15.09
C LEU A 276 -6.61 -9.11 14.14
N GLY A 277 -6.75 -9.99 13.15
CA GLY A 277 -7.88 -10.03 12.22
C GLY A 277 -9.05 -10.78 12.84
N ASP A 278 -9.84 -11.45 11.99
CA ASP A 278 -11.01 -12.21 12.41
C ASP A 278 -10.63 -13.50 13.14
N ILE A 279 -10.32 -13.30 14.42
CA ILE A 279 -9.84 -14.29 15.37
C ILE A 279 -10.56 -14.06 16.69
N ALA A 280 -11.06 -15.11 17.32
CA ALA A 280 -11.69 -15.07 18.61
C ALA A 280 -10.68 -15.47 19.68
N ILE A 281 -10.48 -14.57 20.64
CA ILE A 281 -9.61 -14.82 21.80
C ILE A 281 -10.49 -15.30 22.95
N ASP A 282 -11.61 -14.62 23.21
CA ASP A 282 -12.49 -14.92 24.34
C ASP A 282 -13.91 -15.34 23.89
N TRP A 283 -14.03 -16.32 22.97
CA TRP A 283 -15.33 -16.74 22.36
C TRP A 283 -16.41 -17.16 23.37
N ASN A 284 -16.02 -17.71 24.52
CA ASN A 284 -16.93 -18.33 25.49
C ASN A 284 -16.87 -17.70 26.88
N SER A 285 -16.32 -16.49 27.03
CA SER A 285 -16.22 -15.89 28.36
C SER A 285 -17.58 -15.37 28.81
N THR A 286 -18.42 -16.25 29.37
CA THR A 286 -19.55 -15.90 30.25
C THR A 286 -19.05 -15.39 31.60
N ALA A 287 -17.83 -14.85 31.65
CA ALA A 287 -17.22 -14.34 32.85
C ALA A 287 -18.16 -13.34 33.51
N SER A 288 -18.25 -13.46 34.83
CA SER A 288 -18.94 -12.50 35.67
C SER A 288 -18.57 -11.07 35.24
N PRO A 289 -19.53 -10.14 35.11
CA PRO A 289 -19.26 -8.77 34.67
C PRO A 289 -18.27 -8.01 35.57
N ALA A 290 -17.92 -8.57 36.74
CA ALA A 290 -16.91 -8.03 37.64
C ALA A 290 -15.46 -8.48 37.34
N ALA A 291 -15.26 -9.56 36.59
CA ALA A 291 -13.93 -10.08 36.31
C ALA A 291 -13.34 -9.45 35.04
N LYS A 292 -12.11 -8.94 35.16
CA LYS A 292 -11.36 -8.40 34.02
C LYS A 292 -11.08 -9.50 33.01
N GLY A 293 -11.30 -9.22 31.73
CA GLY A 293 -11.05 -10.19 30.65
C GLY A 293 -9.58 -10.61 30.58
N SER A 294 -9.33 -11.87 30.24
CA SER A 294 -7.99 -12.42 29.98
C SER A 294 -7.25 -11.59 28.94
N PHE A 295 -7.93 -11.20 27.86
CA PHE A 295 -7.30 -10.40 26.82
C PHE A 295 -6.97 -8.98 27.28
N ILE A 296 -7.79 -8.34 28.12
CA ILE A 296 -7.45 -7.03 28.69
C ILE A 296 -6.21 -7.14 29.58
N THR A 297 -6.16 -8.16 30.45
CA THR A 297 -4.99 -8.41 31.31
C THR A 297 -3.74 -8.66 30.47
N PHE A 298 -3.89 -9.37 29.35
CA PHE A 298 -2.81 -9.55 28.38
C PHE A 298 -2.36 -8.20 27.79
N LEU A 299 -3.27 -7.33 27.33
CA LEU A 299 -2.89 -6.03 26.78
C LEU A 299 -2.10 -5.21 27.81
N GLU A 300 -2.58 -5.11 29.04
CA GLU A 300 -1.92 -4.33 30.10
C GLU A 300 -0.54 -4.85 30.51
N ALA A 301 -0.29 -6.14 30.30
CA ALA A 301 1.05 -6.71 30.50
C ALA A 301 2.07 -6.25 29.44
N HIS A 302 1.64 -5.62 28.35
CA HIS A 302 2.49 -5.18 27.23
C HIS A 302 2.55 -3.64 27.16
N THR A 303 3.29 -3.05 28.10
CA THR A 303 3.33 -1.58 28.30
C THR A 303 3.98 -0.80 27.15
N GLU A 304 4.80 -1.46 26.33
CA GLU A 304 5.46 -0.85 25.16
C GLU A 304 4.61 -0.92 23.89
N LEU A 305 3.36 -1.40 23.99
CA LEU A 305 2.47 -1.50 22.84
C LEU A 305 2.05 -0.11 22.33
N GLN A 306 2.44 0.19 21.09
CA GLN A 306 2.17 1.46 20.41
C GLN A 306 1.13 1.34 19.30
N SER A 307 1.07 0.18 18.63
CA SER A 307 0.16 -0.08 17.52
C SER A 307 -0.73 -1.28 17.84
N LEU A 308 -2.04 -1.04 17.94
CA LEU A 308 -3.04 -2.07 18.23
C LEU A 308 -4.06 -2.16 17.08
N GLY A 309 -4.12 -3.32 16.42
CA GLY A 309 -5.11 -3.66 15.42
C GLY A 309 -6.02 -4.77 15.92
N LEU A 310 -7.33 -4.52 15.94
CA LEU A 310 -8.36 -5.45 16.36
C LEU A 310 -9.43 -5.56 15.28
N SER A 311 -10.04 -6.73 15.16
CA SER A 311 -11.30 -6.95 14.47
C SER A 311 -12.46 -7.01 15.47
N ARG A 312 -13.68 -6.99 14.93
CA ARG A 312 -14.92 -7.09 15.72
C ARG A 312 -15.05 -8.35 16.57
N HIS A 313 -14.24 -9.38 16.30
CA HIS A 313 -14.32 -10.69 16.95
C HIS A 313 -13.29 -10.90 18.06
N ASN A 314 -12.28 -10.04 18.19
CA ASN A 314 -11.24 -10.26 19.21
C ASN A 314 -11.74 -9.96 20.61
N ILE A 315 -12.41 -8.82 20.79
CA ILE A 315 -12.88 -8.32 22.09
C ILE A 315 -14.16 -7.50 21.95
N ASP A 316 -15.06 -7.65 22.92
CA ASP A 316 -16.25 -6.82 23.00
C ASP A 316 -15.91 -5.38 23.40
N SER A 317 -16.61 -4.41 22.82
CA SER A 317 -16.33 -2.98 23.06
C SER A 317 -16.55 -2.58 24.52
N SER A 318 -17.44 -3.28 25.25
CA SER A 318 -17.67 -3.01 26.67
C SER A 318 -16.45 -3.33 27.55
N GLN A 319 -15.69 -4.38 27.22
CA GLN A 319 -14.51 -4.80 27.96
C GLN A 319 -13.33 -3.85 27.76
N LEU A 320 -13.23 -3.20 26.60
CA LEU A 320 -12.20 -2.19 26.34
C LEU A 320 -12.28 -0.99 27.28
N ASN A 321 -13.46 -0.68 27.84
CA ASN A 321 -13.60 0.36 28.85
C ASN A 321 -12.94 0.00 30.20
N SER A 322 -12.64 -1.28 30.44
CA SER A 322 -11.95 -1.75 31.65
C SER A 322 -10.43 -1.69 31.55
N LEU A 323 -9.91 -1.32 30.37
CA LEU A 323 -8.49 -1.16 30.13
C LEU A 323 -7.98 0.07 30.88
N ASP A 324 -6.90 -0.09 31.63
CA ASP A 324 -6.21 1.01 32.29
C ASP A 324 -5.67 2.00 31.24
N PRO A 325 -6.03 3.30 31.30
CA PRO A 325 -5.55 4.31 30.36
C PRO A 325 -4.03 4.47 30.35
N ASP A 326 -3.36 4.22 31.47
CA ASP A 326 -1.91 4.45 31.61
C ASP A 326 -1.09 3.19 31.27
N ALA A 327 -1.75 2.05 31.08
CA ALA A 327 -1.07 0.79 30.81
C ALA A 327 -0.48 0.70 29.40
N LEU A 328 -1.07 1.39 28.40
CA LEU A 328 -0.61 1.34 27.01
C LEU A 328 -0.17 2.71 26.50
N LYS A 329 0.85 2.73 25.63
CA LYS A 329 1.33 3.94 24.95
C LYS A 329 0.83 4.00 23.51
N LEU A 330 -0.48 3.83 23.30
CA LEU A 330 -1.05 3.71 21.97
C LEU A 330 -0.90 5.00 21.15
N THR A 331 -0.27 4.87 19.98
CA THR A 331 -0.15 5.91 18.96
C THR A 331 -0.93 5.57 17.70
N SER A 332 -1.09 4.28 17.39
CA SER A 332 -1.85 3.79 16.25
C SER A 332 -2.91 2.78 16.69
N PHE A 333 -4.13 2.97 16.21
CA PHE A 333 -5.22 2.03 16.44
C PHE A 333 -5.92 1.65 15.13
N SER A 334 -6.23 0.37 14.98
CA SER A 334 -7.07 -0.14 13.91
C SER A 334 -8.19 -1.00 14.50
N GLY A 335 -9.45 -0.69 14.20
CA GLY A 335 -10.57 -1.41 14.81
C GLY A 335 -11.94 -1.07 14.25
N THR A 336 -12.99 -1.51 14.94
CA THR A 336 -14.36 -1.09 14.64
C THR A 336 -14.67 0.27 15.24
N LEU A 337 -15.69 0.97 14.72
CA LEU A 337 -16.10 2.26 15.29
C LEU A 337 -16.46 2.14 16.78
N THR A 338 -17.12 1.06 17.20
CA THR A 338 -17.52 0.86 18.61
C THR A 338 -16.33 0.62 19.54
N GLN A 339 -15.30 -0.08 19.05
CA GLN A 339 -14.06 -0.28 19.81
C GLN A 339 -13.31 1.06 19.99
N VAL A 340 -13.27 1.90 18.96
CA VAL A 340 -12.64 3.23 19.07
C VAL A 340 -13.42 4.11 20.05
N GLN A 341 -14.75 4.04 20.09
CA GLN A 341 -15.56 4.78 21.05
C GLN A 341 -15.28 4.40 22.50
N ALA A 342 -15.02 3.11 22.74
CA ALA A 342 -14.65 2.63 24.07
C ALA A 342 -13.25 3.14 24.49
N LEU A 343 -12.33 3.26 23.53
CA LEU A 343 -10.95 3.68 23.79
C LEU A 343 -10.72 5.20 23.79
N SER A 344 -11.51 5.97 23.04
CA SER A 344 -11.23 7.38 22.79
C SER A 344 -11.08 8.29 24.03
N PRO A 345 -11.81 8.08 25.15
CA PRO A 345 -11.65 8.93 26.33
C PRO A 345 -10.24 8.85 26.96
N SER A 346 -9.60 7.68 26.84
CA SER A 346 -8.32 7.38 27.48
C SER A 346 -7.11 7.73 26.60
N TYR A 347 -7.26 7.72 25.28
CA TYR A 347 -6.13 7.75 24.33
C TYR A 347 -6.18 8.95 23.37
N SER A 348 -6.12 10.17 23.91
CA SER A 348 -6.10 11.42 23.12
C SER A 348 -4.80 11.64 22.32
N SER A 349 -3.74 10.88 22.62
CA SER A 349 -2.43 10.89 21.95
C SER A 349 -2.40 10.15 20.61
N LEU A 350 -3.51 9.51 20.23
CA LEU A 350 -3.59 8.68 19.04
C LEU A 350 -3.37 9.51 17.76
N THR A 351 -2.36 9.14 16.99
CA THR A 351 -1.92 9.85 15.78
C THR A 351 -2.42 9.21 14.49
N SER A 352 -2.67 7.90 14.50
CA SER A 352 -3.13 7.13 13.34
C SER A 352 -4.32 6.24 13.68
N LEU A 353 -5.44 6.44 12.97
CA LEU A 353 -6.69 5.70 13.16
C LEU A 353 -7.12 5.01 11.87
N THR A 354 -7.35 3.69 11.93
CA THR A 354 -7.90 2.91 10.81
C THR A 354 -9.19 2.20 11.20
N LEU A 355 -10.31 2.60 10.61
CA LEU A 355 -11.58 1.88 10.77
C LEU A 355 -11.62 0.70 9.79
N ARG A 356 -11.55 -0.53 10.32
CA ARG A 356 -11.52 -1.76 9.51
C ARG A 356 -12.87 -2.04 8.85
N ASP A 357 -13.93 -1.85 9.61
CA ASP A 357 -15.28 -2.05 9.11
C ASP A 357 -15.78 -0.82 8.36
N PRO A 358 -16.45 -1.01 7.22
CA PRO A 358 -17.06 0.09 6.51
C PRO A 358 -18.18 0.70 7.37
N VAL A 359 -18.10 2.01 7.55
CA VAL A 359 -19.07 2.76 8.34
C VAL A 359 -20.32 3.00 7.49
N TRP A 360 -21.46 2.62 8.06
CA TRP A 360 -22.76 2.75 7.42
C TRP A 360 -23.27 4.19 7.60
N SER A 361 -23.40 4.92 6.50
CA SER A 361 -24.00 6.26 6.52
C SER A 361 -25.50 6.12 6.79
N ARG A 362 -25.87 6.37 8.05
CA ARG A 362 -27.20 6.77 8.51
C ARG A 362 -27.00 8.08 9.27
N ASP A 363 -28.03 8.91 9.39
CA ASP A 363 -27.90 10.28 9.93
C ASP A 363 -27.19 10.34 11.29
N VAL A 364 -27.47 9.38 12.17
CA VAL A 364 -26.88 9.29 13.52
C VAL A 364 -25.38 9.02 13.48
N THR A 365 -24.89 8.27 12.49
CA THR A 365 -23.49 7.84 12.44
C THR A 365 -22.54 9.01 12.22
N THR A 366 -22.93 10.04 11.46
CA THR A 366 -22.07 11.20 11.18
C THR A 366 -21.79 12.01 12.45
N MET A 367 -22.79 12.21 13.30
CA MET A 367 -22.62 12.92 14.59
C MET A 367 -21.73 12.12 15.53
N THR A 368 -21.94 10.81 15.57
CA THR A 368 -21.16 9.88 16.37
C THR A 368 -19.67 9.87 15.96
N ILE A 369 -19.38 9.80 14.66
CA ILE A 369 -18.00 9.87 14.15
C ILE A 369 -17.40 11.24 14.47
N SER A 370 -18.15 12.32 14.27
CA SER A 370 -17.66 13.67 14.53
C SER A 370 -17.27 13.85 16.01
N GLY A 371 -18.15 13.45 16.93
CA GLY A 371 -17.90 13.54 18.37
C GLY A 371 -16.68 12.70 18.79
N LEU A 372 -16.55 11.50 18.23
CA LEU A 372 -15.38 10.65 18.48
C LEU A 372 -14.08 11.28 17.95
N LEU A 373 -14.09 11.74 16.71
CA LEU A 373 -12.89 12.31 16.09
C LEU A 373 -12.47 13.63 16.74
N GLN A 374 -13.42 14.42 17.27
CA GLN A 374 -13.12 15.64 18.03
C GLN A 374 -12.34 15.36 19.32
N GLN A 375 -12.48 14.17 19.91
CA GLN A 375 -11.71 13.76 21.08
C GLN A 375 -10.25 13.42 20.72
N LEU A 376 -10.00 13.00 19.47
CA LEU A 376 -8.68 12.60 18.97
C LEU A 376 -7.92 13.80 18.40
N THR A 377 -7.58 14.76 19.27
CA THR A 377 -6.97 16.04 18.87
C THR A 377 -5.60 15.91 18.19
N SER A 378 -4.88 14.81 18.45
CA SER A 378 -3.57 14.50 17.88
C SER A 378 -3.61 13.74 16.55
N LEU A 379 -4.80 13.49 15.99
CA LEU A 379 -4.96 12.64 14.83
C LEU A 379 -4.36 13.26 13.56
N THR A 380 -3.35 12.59 13.00
CA THR A 380 -2.65 12.98 11.77
C THR A 380 -2.97 12.08 10.58
N GLU A 381 -3.31 10.82 10.83
CA GLU A 381 -3.66 9.83 9.81
C GLU A 381 -5.04 9.22 10.10
N LEU A 382 -5.91 9.23 9.09
CA LEU A 382 -7.24 8.64 9.17
C LEU A 382 -7.49 7.77 7.93
N ASN A 383 -7.78 6.50 8.16
CA ASN A 383 -8.24 5.57 7.14
C ASN A 383 -9.66 5.11 7.48
N ILE A 384 -10.61 5.50 6.64
CA ILE A 384 -12.03 5.22 6.84
C ILE A 384 -12.69 4.75 5.55
N SER A 385 -13.48 3.70 5.68
CA SER A 385 -14.31 3.18 4.59
C SER A 385 -15.78 3.49 4.87
N PHE A 386 -16.54 3.90 3.86
CA PHE A 386 -17.95 4.22 3.97
C PHE A 386 -18.81 3.35 3.04
N MET A 387 -19.97 2.95 3.56
CA MET A 387 -21.09 2.44 2.78
C MET A 387 -22.21 3.47 2.79
N LEU A 388 -22.24 4.27 1.72
CA LEU A 388 -23.21 5.36 1.53
C LEU A 388 -24.47 4.85 0.82
N HIS A 389 -25.64 5.11 1.42
CA HIS A 389 -26.94 4.75 0.83
C HIS A 389 -27.41 5.79 -0.20
N SER A 390 -27.09 7.06 0.05
CA SER A 390 -27.49 8.25 -0.69
C SER A 390 -26.26 9.12 -1.04
N PRO A 391 -26.24 9.79 -2.20
CA PRO A 391 -25.16 10.72 -2.55
C PRO A 391 -25.17 12.01 -1.71
N TYR A 392 -26.30 12.38 -1.11
CA TYR A 392 -26.46 13.65 -0.39
C TYR A 392 -25.66 13.72 0.93
N ASP A 393 -25.36 12.58 1.54
CA ASP A 393 -24.69 12.49 2.85
C ASP A 393 -23.18 12.78 2.79
N SER A 394 -22.59 12.75 1.60
CA SER A 394 -21.14 12.89 1.42
C SER A 394 -20.60 14.24 1.92
N SER A 395 -21.37 15.30 1.71
CA SER A 395 -20.98 16.68 2.06
C SER A 395 -20.93 16.89 3.58
N SER A 396 -21.91 16.35 4.31
CA SER A 396 -22.00 16.49 5.76
C SER A 396 -20.91 15.68 6.45
N ILE A 397 -20.63 14.47 5.97
CA ILE A 397 -19.52 13.64 6.45
C ILE A 397 -18.18 14.36 6.27
N LEU A 398 -17.90 14.91 5.08
CA LEU A 398 -16.65 15.64 4.86
C LEU A 398 -16.51 16.85 5.78
N ARG A 399 -17.58 17.65 5.93
CA ARG A 399 -17.57 18.79 6.86
C ARG A 399 -17.33 18.34 8.29
N ALA A 400 -17.94 17.24 8.72
CA ALA A 400 -17.70 16.64 10.04
C ALA A 400 -16.24 16.19 10.20
N LEU A 401 -15.64 15.54 9.20
CA LEU A 401 -14.23 15.15 9.23
C LEU A 401 -13.30 16.38 9.30
N ILE A 402 -13.60 17.42 8.52
CA ILE A 402 -12.84 18.68 8.48
C ILE A 402 -12.87 19.38 9.85
N SER A 403 -14.05 19.48 10.47
CA SER A 403 -14.21 20.15 11.76
C SER A 403 -13.60 19.34 12.91
N SER A 404 -13.61 18.02 12.81
CA SER A 404 -13.16 17.14 13.88
C SER A 404 -11.65 16.89 13.87
N CYS A 405 -11.00 16.92 12.70
CA CYS A 405 -9.58 16.58 12.55
C CYS A 405 -8.76 17.73 11.94
N PRO A 406 -8.52 18.85 12.65
CA PRO A 406 -7.78 20.00 12.12
C PRO A 406 -6.30 19.71 11.84
N GLN A 407 -5.73 18.67 12.47
CA GLN A 407 -4.33 18.25 12.36
C GLN A 407 -4.08 17.20 11.28
N LEU A 408 -5.12 16.77 10.57
CA LEU A 408 -5.04 15.66 9.64
C LEU A 408 -4.08 15.96 8.46
N GLN A 409 -3.08 15.10 8.30
CA GLN A 409 -2.08 15.16 7.23
C GLN A 409 -2.30 14.08 6.17
N HIS A 410 -2.82 12.93 6.57
CA HIS A 410 -3.03 11.76 5.73
C HIS A 410 -4.48 11.30 5.84
N LEU A 411 -5.21 11.38 4.72
CA LEU A 411 -6.61 10.92 4.66
C LEU A 411 -6.75 9.82 3.61
N GLN A 412 -7.16 8.65 4.04
CA GLN A 412 -7.62 7.58 3.17
C GLN A 412 -9.12 7.40 3.33
N LEU A 413 -9.85 7.59 2.23
CA LEU A 413 -11.30 7.49 2.19
C LEU A 413 -11.72 6.52 1.08
N SER A 414 -12.45 5.46 1.46
CA SER A 414 -12.87 4.41 0.53
C SER A 414 -14.39 4.26 0.50
N CYS A 415 -14.99 4.21 -0.68
CA CYS A 415 -16.44 4.12 -0.89
C CYS A 415 -16.76 2.92 -1.77
N ILE A 416 -17.52 1.95 -1.25
CA ILE A 416 -17.55 0.59 -1.84
C ILE A 416 -18.80 0.31 -2.68
N ARG A 417 -19.98 0.90 -2.35
CA ARG A 417 -21.27 0.46 -2.92
C ARG A 417 -21.84 1.32 -4.05
N LYS A 418 -21.86 2.65 -3.92
CA LYS A 418 -22.53 3.56 -4.86
C LYS A 418 -21.70 4.82 -5.14
N THR A 419 -21.97 5.46 -6.28
CA THR A 419 -21.48 6.79 -6.66
C THR A 419 -21.96 7.81 -5.64
N SER A 420 -21.14 8.03 -4.62
CA SER A 420 -21.60 8.68 -3.40
C SER A 420 -20.95 10.04 -3.18
N PHE A 421 -19.71 10.21 -3.62
CA PHE A 421 -19.05 11.50 -3.63
C PHE A 421 -19.12 12.13 -5.01
N GLN A 422 -19.82 13.26 -5.11
CA GLN A 422 -19.58 14.19 -6.22
C GLN A 422 -18.16 14.73 -6.03
N LEU A 423 -17.28 14.43 -6.98
CA LEU A 423 -15.89 14.87 -6.92
C LEU A 423 -15.79 16.40 -6.77
N ASP A 424 -16.72 17.15 -7.34
CA ASP A 424 -16.81 18.60 -7.20
C ASP A 424 -17.05 19.06 -5.77
N ALA A 425 -17.97 18.40 -5.06
CA ALA A 425 -18.25 18.71 -3.67
C ALA A 425 -17.03 18.39 -2.78
N LEU A 426 -16.39 17.24 -3.04
CA LEU A 426 -15.16 16.85 -2.36
C LEU A 426 -14.04 17.86 -2.62
N ALA A 427 -13.77 18.18 -3.89
CA ALA A 427 -12.73 19.14 -4.27
C ALA A 427 -12.97 20.51 -3.62
N LYS A 428 -14.21 21.00 -3.57
CA LYS A 428 -14.56 22.25 -2.87
C LYS A 428 -14.36 22.19 -1.35
N ALA A 429 -14.48 21.01 -0.74
CA ALA A 429 -14.29 20.83 0.70
C ALA A 429 -12.81 20.64 1.10
N LEU A 430 -11.97 20.09 0.21
CA LEU A 430 -10.55 19.83 0.47
C LEU A 430 -9.73 21.02 0.98
N PRO A 431 -9.90 22.27 0.50
CA PRO A 431 -9.15 23.43 1.01
C PRO A 431 -9.30 23.65 2.52
N ALA A 432 -10.41 23.18 3.10
CA ALA A 432 -10.65 23.34 4.52
C ALA A 432 -9.74 22.44 5.39
N PHE A 433 -9.17 21.37 4.82
CA PHE A 433 -8.11 20.61 5.48
C PHE A 433 -6.78 21.35 5.38
N ARG A 434 -6.48 22.18 6.38
CA ARG A 434 -5.33 23.09 6.35
C ARG A 434 -3.97 22.38 6.30
N ARG A 435 -3.86 21.17 6.85
CA ARG A 435 -2.61 20.40 7.00
C ARG A 435 -2.54 19.14 6.13
N LEU A 436 -3.55 18.87 5.31
CA LEU A 436 -3.60 17.65 4.50
C LEU A 436 -2.50 17.66 3.43
N ARG A 437 -1.64 16.65 3.46
CA ARG A 437 -0.50 16.46 2.56
C ARG A 437 -0.71 15.29 1.62
N THR A 438 -1.30 14.21 2.11
CA THR A 438 -1.60 13.04 1.29
C THR A 438 -3.07 12.68 1.36
N LEU A 439 -3.61 12.28 0.21
CA LEU A 439 -5.01 11.92 0.05
C LEU A 439 -5.11 10.63 -0.76
N SER A 440 -5.81 9.63 -0.26
CA SER A 440 -6.06 8.38 -0.99
C SER A 440 -7.57 8.16 -1.08
N LEU A 441 -8.11 8.27 -2.28
CA LEU A 441 -9.53 8.17 -2.55
C LEU A 441 -9.83 6.93 -3.36
N THR A 442 -10.72 6.10 -2.85
CA THR A 442 -11.31 5.00 -3.61
C THR A 442 -12.79 5.28 -3.79
N LEU A 443 -13.22 5.55 -5.01
CA LEU A 443 -14.58 5.95 -5.35
C LEU A 443 -15.20 4.98 -6.35
N VAL A 444 -16.52 4.85 -6.32
CA VAL A 444 -17.26 4.15 -7.38
C VAL A 444 -17.38 5.08 -8.59
N SER A 445 -17.00 4.61 -9.79
CA SER A 445 -17.02 5.43 -11.00
C SER A 445 -18.44 5.88 -11.38
N ALA A 446 -18.61 7.17 -11.69
CA ALA A 446 -19.87 7.78 -12.11
C ALA A 446 -19.97 8.06 -13.63
N GLY A 447 -19.05 7.51 -14.43
CA GLY A 447 -19.17 7.46 -15.89
C GLY A 447 -18.50 8.58 -16.68
N ASP A 448 -18.52 9.83 -16.19
CA ASP A 448 -18.22 10.96 -17.09
C ASP A 448 -16.82 11.57 -16.94
N LEU A 449 -16.15 11.35 -15.80
CA LEU A 449 -14.90 12.05 -15.48
C LEU A 449 -13.69 11.11 -15.61
N THR A 450 -12.70 11.51 -16.42
CA THR A 450 -11.42 10.79 -16.51
C THR A 450 -10.60 10.98 -15.23
N LEU A 451 -9.76 10.00 -14.89
CA LEU A 451 -8.82 10.11 -13.75
C LEU A 451 -7.94 11.37 -13.83
N ALA A 452 -7.44 11.68 -15.03
CA ALA A 452 -6.67 12.88 -15.32
C ALA A 452 -7.42 14.17 -14.94
N ALA A 453 -8.65 14.31 -15.42
CA ALA A 453 -9.49 15.48 -15.15
C ALA A 453 -9.85 15.57 -13.66
N ALA A 454 -10.14 14.43 -13.03
CA ALA A 454 -10.39 14.32 -11.60
C ALA A 454 -9.19 14.78 -10.76
N GLY A 455 -7.99 14.28 -11.10
CA GLY A 455 -6.76 14.64 -10.42
C GLY A 455 -6.41 16.10 -10.60
N ALA A 456 -6.51 16.64 -11.83
CA ALA A 456 -6.28 18.06 -12.08
C ALA A 456 -7.25 18.96 -11.28
N ARG A 457 -8.51 18.55 -11.13
CA ARG A 457 -9.50 19.27 -10.33
C ARG A 457 -9.17 19.26 -8.84
N ILE A 458 -8.80 18.10 -8.28
CA ILE A 458 -8.35 17.98 -6.88
C ILE A 458 -7.11 18.83 -6.62
N ALA A 459 -6.11 18.73 -7.50
CA ALA A 459 -4.84 19.45 -7.39
C ALA A 459 -5.04 20.98 -7.40
N ARG A 460 -5.90 21.50 -8.28
CA ARG A 460 -6.24 22.93 -8.32
C ARG A 460 -7.02 23.38 -7.09
N ALA A 461 -7.89 22.51 -6.56
CA ALA A 461 -8.68 22.85 -5.39
C ALA A 461 -7.84 22.92 -4.11
N ASN A 462 -6.89 21.99 -3.92
CA ASN A 462 -6.00 22.03 -2.77
C ASN A 462 -4.52 21.96 -3.18
N PRO A 463 -3.85 23.12 -3.35
CA PRO A 463 -2.45 23.17 -3.76
C PRO A 463 -1.46 22.75 -2.67
N ARG A 464 -1.92 22.42 -1.46
CA ARG A 464 -1.07 21.97 -0.35
C ARG A 464 -0.80 20.46 -0.36
N LEU A 465 -1.56 19.71 -1.14
CA LEU A 465 -1.38 18.28 -1.33
C LEU A 465 -0.04 18.04 -2.03
N ALA A 466 0.83 17.25 -1.40
CA ALA A 466 2.09 16.84 -2.02
C ALA A 466 1.85 15.67 -3.01
N SER A 467 1.04 14.70 -2.59
CA SER A 467 0.68 13.56 -3.42
C SER A 467 -0.71 13.05 -3.09
N PHE A 468 -1.38 12.45 -4.08
CA PHE A 468 -2.66 11.80 -3.83
C PHE A 468 -2.87 10.62 -4.78
N LYS A 469 -3.74 9.70 -4.37
CA LYS A 469 -4.15 8.52 -5.13
C LYS A 469 -5.66 8.58 -5.35
N LEU A 470 -6.07 8.27 -6.57
CA LEU A 470 -7.48 8.16 -6.93
C LEU A 470 -7.69 6.79 -7.58
N ALA A 471 -8.61 6.01 -7.05
CA ALA A 471 -9.00 4.73 -7.61
C ALA A 471 -10.50 4.73 -7.90
N PHE A 472 -10.85 4.46 -9.14
CA PHE A 472 -12.21 4.19 -9.56
C PHE A 472 -12.44 2.68 -9.57
N VAL A 473 -13.32 2.25 -8.68
CA VAL A 473 -13.74 0.85 -8.54
C VAL A 473 -15.11 0.70 -9.21
N PRO A 474 -15.37 -0.42 -9.91
CA PRO A 474 -16.71 -0.69 -10.41
C PRO A 474 -17.71 -0.79 -9.24
N PRO A 475 -18.98 -0.43 -9.44
CA PRO A 475 -20.02 -0.64 -8.44
C PRO A 475 -20.05 -2.12 -8.04
N SER A 476 -19.95 -2.36 -6.73
CA SER A 476 -20.08 -3.71 -6.17
C SER A 476 -21.55 -4.11 -6.22
N TYR A 477 -22.01 -4.69 -7.33
CA TYR A 477 -23.35 -5.25 -7.40
C TYR A 477 -23.43 -6.45 -6.46
N PRO A 478 -24.46 -6.55 -5.59
CA PRO A 478 -24.62 -7.73 -4.75
C PRO A 478 -24.73 -8.98 -5.64
N GLN A 479 -23.86 -9.94 -5.40
CA GLN A 479 -23.67 -11.20 -6.15
C GLN A 479 -24.84 -12.20 -6.05
N ALA A 480 -26.01 -11.78 -5.58
CA ALA A 480 -27.11 -12.69 -5.24
C ALA A 480 -28.22 -12.72 -6.29
N LEU A 481 -27.89 -12.76 -7.59
CA LEU A 481 -28.86 -13.16 -8.60
C LEU A 481 -28.63 -14.65 -8.94
N PRO A 482 -29.50 -15.57 -8.45
CA PRO A 482 -29.39 -17.01 -8.70
C PRO A 482 -29.64 -17.42 -10.16
N ARG A 483 -29.82 -16.46 -11.08
CA ARG A 483 -29.98 -16.72 -12.51
C ARG A 483 -28.97 -15.90 -13.27
N ARG A 484 -27.98 -16.57 -13.88
CA ARG A 484 -27.00 -15.98 -14.81
C ARG A 484 -27.76 -15.30 -15.95
N PRO A 485 -27.85 -13.97 -16.03
CA PRO A 485 -28.32 -13.37 -17.27
C PRO A 485 -27.28 -13.69 -18.35
N LEU A 486 -27.74 -14.20 -19.49
CA LEU A 486 -26.93 -14.38 -20.71
C LEU A 486 -26.44 -13.05 -21.32
N SER A 487 -26.65 -11.92 -20.63
CA SER A 487 -26.17 -10.61 -21.08
C SER A 487 -24.63 -10.57 -21.02
N PRO A 488 -23.96 -9.98 -22.02
CA PRO A 488 -22.52 -9.77 -21.99
C PRO A 488 -22.16 -8.97 -20.74
N PHE A 489 -21.43 -9.60 -19.82
CA PHE A 489 -21.03 -8.99 -18.56
C PHE A 489 -20.38 -7.62 -18.81
N PRO A 490 -20.81 -6.55 -18.12
CA PRO A 490 -20.21 -5.24 -18.29
C PRO A 490 -18.71 -5.35 -18.02
N ARG A 491 -17.89 -4.81 -18.93
CA ARG A 491 -16.43 -4.78 -18.78
C ARG A 491 -16.10 -4.09 -17.46
N THR A 492 -15.58 -4.85 -16.49
CA THR A 492 -15.11 -4.29 -15.24
C THR A 492 -13.78 -3.60 -15.50
N LYS A 493 -13.85 -2.28 -15.62
CA LYS A 493 -12.67 -1.43 -15.74
C LYS A 493 -12.33 -0.91 -14.35
N LYS A 494 -11.16 -1.30 -13.83
CA LYS A 494 -10.58 -0.70 -12.63
C LYS A 494 -9.54 0.30 -13.08
N GLU A 495 -9.71 1.55 -12.69
CA GLU A 495 -8.75 2.60 -12.99
C GLU A 495 -8.18 3.12 -11.68
N SER A 496 -6.86 3.34 -11.63
CA SER A 496 -6.26 4.04 -10.50
C SER A 496 -5.10 4.92 -10.97
N GLY A 497 -5.01 6.12 -10.41
CA GLY A 497 -3.97 7.09 -10.67
C GLY A 497 -3.23 7.45 -9.39
N ALA A 498 -1.91 7.57 -9.46
CA ALA A 498 -1.09 8.25 -8.48
C ALA A 498 -0.67 9.60 -9.04
N PHE A 499 -0.80 10.64 -8.24
CA PHE A 499 -0.60 12.03 -8.63
C PHE A 499 0.41 12.66 -7.67
N ALA A 500 1.42 13.32 -8.20
CA ALA A 500 2.35 14.13 -7.42
C ALA A 500 2.28 15.58 -7.92
N LEU A 501 2.01 16.50 -7.00
CA LEU A 501 1.83 17.91 -7.31
C LEU A 501 3.17 18.63 -7.26
N GLU A 502 3.48 19.35 -8.33
CA GLU A 502 4.60 20.28 -8.36
C GLU A 502 4.07 21.70 -8.20
N CYS A 503 4.60 22.41 -7.22
CA CYS A 503 4.28 23.81 -6.99
C CYS A 503 5.49 24.71 -7.31
N ASP A 504 5.22 25.97 -7.62
CA ASP A 504 6.26 27.00 -7.73
C ASP A 504 6.74 27.46 -6.35
N ALA A 505 7.65 28.45 -6.34
CA ALA A 505 8.19 29.05 -5.12
C ALA A 505 7.11 29.70 -4.23
N TYR A 506 5.93 30.00 -4.77
CA TYR A 506 4.80 30.59 -4.04
C TYR A 506 3.78 29.55 -3.58
N GLY A 507 4.04 28.26 -3.84
CA GLY A 507 3.12 27.17 -3.50
C GLY A 507 1.92 27.05 -4.44
N LEU A 508 1.96 27.69 -5.62
CA LEU A 508 0.91 27.56 -6.62
C LEU A 508 1.16 26.32 -7.50
N PRO A 509 0.11 25.58 -7.88
CA PRO A 509 0.25 24.33 -8.61
C PRO A 509 0.67 24.61 -10.07
N VAL A 510 1.86 24.13 -10.43
CA VAL A 510 2.46 24.32 -11.76
C VAL A 510 2.16 23.13 -12.65
N ALA A 511 2.45 21.94 -12.14
CA ALA A 511 2.33 20.70 -12.91
C ALA A 511 1.88 19.55 -12.03
N LEU A 512 1.23 18.58 -12.64
CA LEU A 512 0.79 17.36 -11.99
C LEU A 512 1.46 16.18 -12.69
N ARG A 513 2.37 15.50 -12.00
CA ARG A 513 2.91 14.23 -12.49
C ARG A 513 1.86 13.16 -12.26
N VAL A 514 1.46 12.50 -13.34
CA VAL A 514 0.39 11.51 -13.33
C VAL A 514 0.96 10.14 -13.69
N ARG A 515 0.64 9.14 -12.86
CA ARG A 515 0.83 7.73 -13.17
C ARG A 515 -0.50 7.01 -13.11
N GLU A 516 -1.09 6.79 -14.27
CA GLU A 516 -2.33 6.04 -14.41
C GLU A 516 -2.06 4.55 -14.61
N SER A 517 -2.91 3.73 -14.01
CA SER A 517 -2.99 2.31 -14.27
C SER A 517 -4.44 1.92 -14.51
N CYS A 518 -4.67 1.27 -15.64
CA CYS A 518 -5.96 0.73 -16.02
C CYS A 518 -5.84 -0.78 -16.09
N THR A 519 -6.73 -1.48 -15.40
CA THR A 519 -6.90 -2.92 -15.52
C THR A 519 -8.28 -3.18 -16.10
N THR A 520 -8.30 -3.73 -17.30
CA THR A 520 -9.53 -4.13 -17.98
C THR A 520 -9.60 -5.64 -17.93
N VAL A 521 -10.61 -6.18 -17.24
CA VAL A 521 -10.90 -7.61 -17.27
C VAL A 521 -11.72 -7.89 -18.53
N TRP A 522 -11.23 -8.79 -19.38
CA TRP A 522 -11.95 -9.17 -20.59
C TRP A 522 -13.11 -10.11 -20.22
N PRO A 523 -14.25 -10.02 -20.95
CA PRO A 523 -15.34 -10.97 -20.75
C PRO A 523 -14.87 -12.40 -21.02
N TRP A 524 -15.64 -13.37 -20.50
CA TRP A 524 -15.39 -14.82 -20.68
C TRP A 524 -14.06 -15.34 -20.13
N GLY A 525 -13.42 -14.61 -19.21
CA GLY A 525 -12.19 -15.09 -18.60
C GLY A 525 -10.97 -15.05 -19.53
N LEU A 526 -11.00 -14.26 -20.62
CA LEU A 526 -9.87 -14.03 -21.53
C LEU A 526 -8.72 -13.22 -20.89
N GLY A 527 -8.58 -13.28 -19.56
CA GLY A 527 -7.56 -12.58 -18.79
C GLY A 527 -7.88 -11.11 -18.53
N ALA A 528 -6.88 -10.41 -18.01
CA ALA A 528 -6.93 -8.98 -17.73
C ALA A 528 -5.80 -8.27 -18.48
N ALA A 529 -6.13 -7.21 -19.21
CA ALA A 529 -5.13 -6.32 -19.79
C ALA A 529 -4.79 -5.22 -18.78
N ARG A 530 -3.50 -5.03 -18.52
CA ARG A 530 -2.99 -3.93 -17.69
C ARG A 530 -2.25 -2.93 -18.56
N ARG A 531 -2.65 -1.66 -18.48
CA ARG A 531 -1.96 -0.54 -19.13
C ARG A 531 -1.52 0.46 -18.07
N VAL A 532 -0.25 0.86 -18.10
CA VAL A 532 0.27 1.94 -17.27
C VAL A 532 0.68 3.09 -18.18
N LYS A 533 0.32 4.32 -17.80
CA LYS A 533 0.72 5.55 -18.49
C LYS A 533 1.35 6.50 -17.48
N GLN A 534 2.42 7.16 -17.89
CA GLN A 534 3.04 8.24 -17.15
C GLN A 534 3.08 9.48 -18.04
N TYR A 535 2.64 10.61 -17.51
CA TYR A 535 2.63 11.88 -18.21
C TYR A 535 2.53 13.03 -17.20
N THR A 536 2.80 14.26 -17.64
CA THR A 536 2.71 15.46 -16.81
C THR A 536 1.62 16.37 -17.36
N LEU A 537 0.71 16.82 -16.50
CA LEU A 537 -0.31 17.80 -16.84
C LEU A 537 0.14 19.18 -16.38
N ASP A 538 0.08 20.18 -17.27
CA ASP A 538 0.27 21.57 -16.88
C ASP A 538 -1.00 22.09 -16.19
N LEU A 539 -0.86 22.57 -14.96
CA LEU A 539 -1.97 23.06 -14.16
C LEU A 539 -2.16 24.58 -14.26
N ARG A 540 -1.21 25.31 -14.87
CA ARG A 540 -1.27 26.77 -14.98
C ARG A 540 -2.49 27.22 -15.79
N PRO A 541 -3.08 28.38 -15.46
CA PRO A 541 -4.19 28.94 -16.22
C PRO A 541 -3.79 29.17 -17.69
N PRO A 542 -4.73 29.05 -18.64
CA PRO A 542 -4.46 29.38 -20.04
C PRO A 542 -3.94 30.82 -20.14
N GLY A 543 -2.83 31.01 -20.87
CA GLY A 543 -2.17 32.31 -21.04
C GLY A 543 -1.02 32.63 -20.07
N SER A 544 -0.74 31.78 -19.08
CA SER A 544 0.37 32.02 -18.14
C SER A 544 1.75 31.95 -18.84
N PRO A 545 2.69 32.87 -18.55
CA PRO A 545 4.06 32.78 -19.07
C PRO A 545 4.73 31.47 -18.58
N GLY A 546 5.44 30.80 -19.50
CA GLY A 546 6.14 29.55 -19.21
C GLY A 546 5.27 28.29 -19.22
N ARG A 547 3.97 28.39 -19.55
CA ARG A 547 3.22 27.23 -20.08
C ARG A 547 3.89 26.88 -21.40
N THR A 548 4.86 25.96 -21.35
CA THR A 548 5.55 25.40 -22.51
C THR A 548 4.55 24.55 -23.27
N GLY A 549 3.57 25.21 -23.87
CA GLY A 549 2.66 24.60 -24.80
C GLY A 549 3.50 24.12 -25.96
N LYS A 550 3.62 22.79 -26.09
CA LYS A 550 3.70 22.13 -27.39
C LYS A 550 2.42 22.36 -28.23
N GLY A 551 1.74 23.48 -28.01
CA GLY A 551 0.52 23.91 -28.66
C GLY A 551 0.81 24.94 -29.73
N GLY A 552 1.67 24.57 -30.70
CA GLY A 552 1.44 25.08 -32.04
C GLY A 552 0.09 24.58 -32.56
N VAL A 553 -0.28 24.93 -33.79
CA VAL A 553 -1.55 24.50 -34.44
C VAL A 553 -1.86 22.99 -34.25
N MET A 554 -0.81 22.15 -34.16
CA MET A 554 -0.90 20.72 -33.85
C MET A 554 -1.54 20.36 -32.49
N GLY A 555 -1.32 21.17 -31.45
CA GLY A 555 -1.95 20.96 -30.15
C GLY A 555 -3.45 21.21 -30.18
N ILE A 556 -3.89 22.23 -30.93
CA ILE A 556 -5.31 22.55 -31.13
C ILE A 556 -6.01 21.41 -31.90
N LEU A 557 -5.34 20.81 -32.88
CA LEU A 557 -5.87 19.66 -33.62
C LEU A 557 -6.06 18.39 -32.79
N LEU A 558 -5.26 18.21 -31.74
CA LEU A 558 -5.36 17.06 -30.83
C LEU A 558 -6.27 17.32 -29.63
N GLU A 559 -6.67 18.56 -29.40
CA GLU A 559 -7.53 18.94 -28.29
C GLU A 559 -9.00 18.57 -28.58
N SER A 560 -9.68 17.98 -27.59
CA SER A 560 -11.10 17.62 -27.66
C SER A 560 -12.02 18.77 -27.24
N SER A 561 -11.63 20.01 -27.56
CA SER A 561 -12.42 21.21 -27.31
C SER A 561 -13.25 21.57 -28.55
N ALA A 562 -14.26 22.44 -28.40
CA ALA A 562 -15.04 22.94 -29.54
C ALA A 562 -14.12 23.61 -30.60
N ALA A 563 -13.12 24.38 -30.16
CA ALA A 563 -12.12 24.97 -31.05
C ALA A 563 -11.24 23.90 -31.74
N GLY A 564 -10.93 22.80 -31.06
CA GLY A 564 -10.22 21.67 -31.65
C GLY A 564 -11.08 20.87 -32.63
N GLU A 565 -12.39 20.78 -32.42
CA GLU A 565 -13.34 20.23 -33.40
C GLU A 565 -13.43 21.10 -34.66
N GLU A 566 -13.56 22.43 -34.50
CA GLU A 566 -13.54 23.37 -35.62
C GLU A 566 -12.22 23.30 -36.39
N MET A 567 -11.08 23.29 -35.70
CA MET A 567 -9.77 23.20 -36.36
C MET A 567 -9.58 21.87 -37.11
N ARG A 568 -10.06 20.75 -36.55
CA ARG A 568 -10.08 19.45 -37.25
C ARG A 568 -10.98 19.49 -38.47
N MET A 569 -12.13 20.16 -38.39
CA MET A 569 -13.00 20.41 -39.53
C MET A 569 -12.30 21.25 -40.60
N PHE A 570 -11.62 22.34 -40.22
CA PHE A 570 -10.85 23.17 -41.17
C PHE A 570 -9.72 22.39 -41.84
N VAL A 571 -8.96 21.57 -41.10
CA VAL A 571 -7.92 20.73 -41.68
C VAL A 571 -8.50 19.66 -42.59
N PHE A 572 -9.61 19.04 -42.20
CA PHE A 572 -10.30 18.08 -43.04
C PHE A 572 -10.81 18.72 -44.35
N CYS A 573 -11.43 19.90 -44.26
CA CYS A 573 -11.85 20.68 -45.43
C CYS A 573 -10.65 21.08 -46.31
N SER A 574 -9.53 21.49 -45.71
CA SER A 574 -8.30 21.83 -46.45
C SER A 574 -7.75 20.63 -47.20
N VAL A 575 -7.73 19.45 -46.56
CA VAL A 575 -7.32 18.19 -47.20
C VAL A 575 -8.24 17.84 -48.38
N LEU A 576 -9.56 18.00 -48.23
CA LEU A 576 -10.53 17.78 -49.31
C LEU A 576 -10.31 18.74 -50.49
N VAL A 577 -10.06 20.03 -50.23
CA VAL A 577 -9.75 21.02 -51.27
C VAL A 577 -8.45 20.67 -52.01
N CYS A 578 -7.41 20.24 -51.29
CA CYS A 578 -6.16 19.78 -51.90
C CYS A 578 -6.38 18.56 -52.80
N PHE A 579 -7.21 17.60 -52.38
CA PHE A 579 -7.57 16.46 -53.22
C PHE A 579 -8.32 16.90 -54.48
N ALA A 580 -9.33 17.77 -54.36
CA ALA A 580 -10.08 18.27 -55.50
C ALA A 580 -9.18 19.01 -56.51
N GLY A 581 -8.28 19.87 -56.03
CA GLY A 581 -7.32 20.58 -56.88
C GLY A 581 -6.34 19.64 -57.60
N ALA A 582 -5.87 18.58 -56.93
CA ALA A 582 -4.99 17.59 -57.55
C ALA A 582 -5.65 16.79 -58.67
N PHE A 583 -6.97 16.60 -58.63
CA PHE A 583 -7.74 15.99 -59.72
C PHE A 583 -7.90 16.95 -60.91
N VAL A 584 -8.09 18.25 -60.68
CA VAL A 584 -8.23 19.26 -61.75
C VAL A 584 -6.93 19.47 -62.53
N VAL A 585 -5.77 19.33 -61.90
CA VAL A 585 -4.46 19.53 -62.57
C VAL A 585 -4.05 18.31 -63.43
N LYS A 586 -4.72 17.16 -63.28
CA LYS A 586 -4.43 15.92 -64.01
C LYS A 586 -5.44 15.57 -65.10
N GLY A 587 -6.57 16.28 -65.19
CA GLY A 587 -7.52 16.19 -66.30
C GLY A 587 -7.29 17.33 -67.27
#